data_AF-A0A937T914-F1
#
_entry.id   AF-A0A937T914-F1
#
_cell.length_a   1.000
_cell.length_b   1.000
_cell.length_c   1.000
_cell.angle_alpha   90.00
_cell.angle_beta   90.00
_cell.angle_gamma   90.00
#
_symmetry.space_group_name_H-M   'P 1'
#
loop_
_entity.id
_entity.type
_entity.pdbx_description
1 polymer ?
#
loop_
_entity_poly.entity_id
_entity_poly.type
_entity_poly.pdbx_seq_one_letter_code
_entity_poly.pdbx_strand_id
1 'polypeptide(L)'
;MSQVVYLLASIIETLLRLFPFPTKTGLIRIGNPDRTSPVLLTCNYHLTVLRVKRELKGMNAYLLIANSRGINVWCSATGGLLTNHDVISVLKTSGIEKLVDHRSVILPQLAATGIELRTILNKAGWRATFGPVYIKDIRAFLRLGKKSQRMSEVQFDIVQRLEMAAAWAFPMSVVSVPIMLPLWPQMLLPLILLIWGLSLLIFVSFPLYSRWLSPKGRRVGFILFDFRAGGYPLVLWGLFLAGLAAYFLLSGEPDWGLFLRWGIISLFILLLLSMDLMGSTPIYKSSLHEDRLFSVALDQHRCRGAGFCQDVCPRGCFKVDRSRHTATIQRVQSCVQCGACIVQCPFDALSFRSADGKVILPETIRKYKLNLMGKRVSEPC
;
A
#
# COMPACT_ATOMS: atom_id res chain seq x y z
N MET A 1 -26.22 1.94 8.03
CA MET A 1 -25.46 0.69 7.76
C MET A 1 -25.37 -0.07 9.07
N SER A 2 -25.82 -1.32 9.11
CA SER A 2 -25.69 -2.13 10.33
C SER A 2 -24.21 -2.42 10.60
N GLN A 3 -23.83 -2.44 11.88
CA GLN A 3 -22.46 -2.78 12.27
C GLN A 3 -22.07 -4.19 11.80
N VAL A 4 -23.05 -5.10 11.74
CA VAL A 4 -22.89 -6.48 11.25
C VAL A 4 -22.43 -6.52 9.80
N VAL A 5 -23.08 -5.78 8.89
CA VAL A 5 -22.69 -5.75 7.47
C VAL A 5 -21.27 -5.23 7.28
N TYR A 6 -20.90 -4.19 8.03
CA TYR A 6 -19.53 -3.67 8.00
C TYR A 6 -18.51 -4.69 8.50
N LEU A 7 -18.82 -5.39 9.59
CA LEU A 7 -17.93 -6.39 10.17
C LEU A 7 -17.72 -7.56 9.21
N LEU A 8 -18.80 -8.10 8.63
CA LEU A 8 -18.73 -9.17 7.64
C LEU A 8 -17.93 -8.77 6.42
N ALA A 9 -18.21 -7.59 5.84
CA ALA A 9 -17.44 -7.08 4.70
C ALA A 9 -15.96 -6.89 5.06
N SER A 10 -15.66 -6.37 6.26
CA SER A 10 -14.28 -6.19 6.73
C SER A 10 -13.55 -7.52 6.85
N ILE A 11 -14.19 -8.57 7.35
CA ILE A 11 -13.59 -9.91 7.46
C ILE A 11 -13.39 -10.51 6.07
N ILE A 12 -14.46 -10.63 5.28
CA ILE A 12 -14.44 -11.30 3.97
C ILE A 12 -13.45 -10.64 3.02
N GLU A 13 -13.50 -9.31 2.86
CA GLU A 13 -12.63 -8.60 1.94
C GLU A 13 -11.18 -8.48 2.44
N THR A 14 -10.93 -8.71 3.74
CA THR A 14 -9.56 -8.86 4.26
C THR A 14 -9.00 -10.24 3.95
N LEU A 15 -9.79 -11.30 4.15
CA LEU A 15 -9.39 -12.68 3.82
C LEU A 15 -9.17 -12.85 2.31
N LEU A 16 -10.03 -12.21 1.50
CA LEU A 16 -10.00 -12.24 0.05
C LEU A 16 -9.33 -10.99 -0.54
N ARG A 17 -8.41 -10.34 0.17
CA ARG A 17 -7.80 -9.06 -0.22
C ARG A 17 -7.15 -9.04 -1.61
N LEU A 18 -6.76 -10.20 -2.12
CA LEU A 18 -6.18 -10.36 -3.46
C LEU A 18 -7.21 -10.20 -4.60
N PHE A 19 -8.51 -10.27 -4.28
CA PHE A 19 -9.58 -10.15 -5.26
C PHE A 19 -10.17 -8.72 -5.30
N PRO A 20 -10.63 -8.26 -6.47
CA PRO A 20 -11.33 -6.99 -6.59
C PRO A 20 -12.77 -7.08 -6.06
N PHE A 21 -13.19 -6.11 -5.25
CA PHE A 21 -14.58 -5.98 -4.80
C PHE A 21 -15.14 -4.61 -5.21
N PRO A 22 -15.64 -4.45 -6.45
CA PRO A 22 -16.14 -3.18 -6.93
C PRO A 22 -17.49 -2.81 -6.30
N THR A 23 -17.69 -1.52 -6.06
CA THR A 23 -19.00 -0.94 -5.74
C THR A 23 -19.42 0.08 -6.81
N LYS A 24 -20.68 0.54 -6.73
CA LYS A 24 -21.25 1.50 -7.67
C LYS A 24 -20.49 2.83 -7.62
N THR A 25 -20.10 3.32 -8.79
CA THR A 25 -19.45 4.61 -8.96
C THR A 25 -20.47 5.76 -8.94
N GLY A 26 -19.98 6.99 -8.79
CA GLY A 26 -20.81 8.20 -8.82
C GLY A 26 -20.87 8.95 -7.49
N LEU A 27 -21.92 9.73 -7.29
CA LEU A 27 -22.08 10.62 -6.14
C LEU A 27 -22.88 9.97 -5.02
N ILE A 28 -22.40 10.14 -3.79
CA ILE A 28 -23.12 9.85 -2.55
C ILE A 28 -23.18 11.12 -1.71
N ARG A 29 -24.36 11.44 -1.17
CA ARG A 29 -24.55 12.50 -0.17
C ARG A 29 -24.32 11.90 1.23
N ILE A 30 -23.51 12.56 2.04
CA ILE A 30 -23.30 12.21 3.45
C ILE A 30 -23.94 13.29 4.31
N GLY A 31 -24.84 12.90 5.21
CA GLY A 31 -25.63 13.85 5.99
C GLY A 31 -26.56 14.67 5.10
N ASN A 32 -26.69 15.96 5.43
CA ASN A 32 -27.45 16.95 4.66
C ASN A 32 -26.47 18.01 4.13
N PRO A 33 -25.71 17.71 3.06
CA PRO A 33 -24.77 18.65 2.48
C PRO A 33 -25.48 19.81 1.78
N ASP A 34 -24.90 20.99 1.94
CA ASP A 34 -25.26 22.24 1.29
C ASP A 34 -24.26 22.62 0.17
N ARG A 35 -24.45 23.78 -0.44
CA ARG A 35 -23.63 24.25 -1.57
C ARG A 35 -22.18 24.61 -1.20
N THR A 36 -21.87 24.70 0.09
CA THR A 36 -20.53 24.98 0.62
C THR A 36 -19.82 23.73 1.16
N SER A 37 -20.54 22.60 1.18
CA SER A 37 -20.07 21.36 1.79
C SER A 37 -18.92 20.73 0.99
N PRO A 38 -17.92 20.15 1.67
CA PRO A 38 -16.73 19.63 1.02
C PRO A 38 -17.04 18.47 0.07
N VAL A 39 -16.35 18.44 -1.07
CA VAL A 39 -16.36 17.33 -2.02
C VAL A 39 -15.13 16.45 -1.79
N LEU A 40 -15.38 15.22 -1.39
CA LEU A 40 -14.38 14.18 -1.15
C LEU A 40 -14.44 13.17 -2.29
N LEU A 41 -13.30 12.59 -2.65
CA LEU A 41 -13.22 11.49 -3.62
C LEU A 41 -12.60 10.26 -2.98
N THR A 42 -13.08 9.09 -3.38
CA THR A 42 -12.50 7.79 -3.07
C THR A 42 -12.54 6.87 -4.29
N CYS A 43 -11.89 5.72 -4.19
CA CYS A 43 -11.95 4.64 -5.18
C CYS A 43 -13.20 3.76 -4.98
N ASN A 44 -13.53 2.88 -5.93
CA ASN A 44 -14.70 2.01 -5.86
C ASN A 44 -14.43 0.63 -5.26
N TYR A 45 -13.40 0.48 -4.43
CA TYR A 45 -13.23 -0.72 -3.62
C TYR A 45 -14.21 -0.71 -2.45
N HIS A 46 -15.07 -1.72 -2.35
CA HIS A 46 -16.22 -1.74 -1.45
C HIS A 46 -15.83 -1.47 0.01
N LEU A 47 -14.88 -2.23 0.58
CA LEU A 47 -14.39 -1.99 1.95
C LEU A 47 -13.81 -0.58 2.17
N THR A 48 -13.15 0.01 1.15
CA THR A 48 -12.67 1.40 1.24
C THR A 48 -13.82 2.39 1.35
N VAL A 49 -14.85 2.23 0.51
CA VAL A 49 -16.05 3.07 0.56
C VAL A 49 -16.78 2.93 1.90
N LEU A 50 -16.87 1.70 2.43
CA LEU A 50 -17.48 1.48 3.74
C LEU A 50 -16.72 2.18 4.87
N ARG A 51 -15.38 2.09 4.89
CA ARG A 51 -14.52 2.79 5.85
C ARG A 51 -14.68 4.30 5.75
N VAL A 52 -14.70 4.85 4.53
CA VAL A 52 -14.91 6.29 4.32
C VAL A 52 -16.28 6.74 4.82
N LYS A 53 -17.36 6.05 4.42
CA LYS A 53 -18.72 6.38 4.87
C LYS A 53 -18.87 6.31 6.39
N ARG A 54 -18.19 5.38 7.05
CA ARG A 54 -18.19 5.24 8.52
C ARG A 54 -17.57 6.47 9.19
N GLU A 55 -16.41 6.91 8.74
CA GLU A 55 -15.71 8.07 9.32
C GLU A 55 -16.42 9.41 9.05
N LEU A 56 -17.09 9.51 7.90
CA LEU A 56 -17.88 10.69 7.54
C LEU A 56 -19.26 10.75 8.23
N LYS A 57 -19.63 9.74 9.03
CA LYS A 57 -20.92 9.74 9.75
C LYS A 57 -21.02 10.96 10.68
N GLY A 58 -22.09 11.74 10.54
CA GLY A 58 -22.28 13.00 11.29
C GLY A 58 -21.57 14.20 10.67
N MET A 59 -21.11 14.11 9.43
CA MET A 59 -20.65 15.24 8.62
C MET A 59 -21.62 15.48 7.46
N ASN A 60 -21.60 16.71 6.96
CA ASN A 60 -22.25 17.12 5.72
C ASN A 60 -21.19 17.20 4.63
N ALA A 61 -21.20 16.27 3.68
CA ALA A 61 -20.21 16.20 2.62
C ALA A 61 -20.75 15.48 1.37
N TYR A 62 -20.17 15.80 0.21
CA TYR A 62 -20.35 15.04 -1.02
C TYR A 62 -19.21 14.04 -1.18
N LEU A 63 -19.51 12.77 -1.45
CA LEU A 63 -18.54 11.72 -1.69
C LEU A 63 -18.65 11.21 -3.13
N LEU A 64 -17.59 11.40 -3.91
CA LEU A 64 -17.44 10.88 -5.27
C LEU A 64 -16.69 9.55 -5.23
N ILE A 65 -17.27 8.53 -5.86
CA ILE A 65 -16.67 7.20 -6.00
C ILE A 65 -16.18 7.04 -7.43
N ALA A 66 -14.86 7.15 -7.61
CA ALA A 66 -14.18 6.94 -8.89
C ALA A 66 -13.94 5.44 -9.16
N ASN A 67 -13.94 5.05 -10.43
CA ASN A 67 -13.69 3.67 -10.81
C ASN A 67 -12.21 3.30 -10.60
N SER A 68 -11.95 2.32 -9.75
CA SER A 68 -10.64 1.70 -9.54
C SER A 68 -10.67 0.19 -9.77
N ARG A 69 -11.73 -0.30 -10.45
CA ARG A 69 -11.93 -1.72 -10.77
C ARG A 69 -12.00 -2.59 -9.51
N GLY A 70 -12.52 -2.04 -8.41
CA GLY A 70 -12.64 -2.76 -7.14
C GLY A 70 -11.34 -2.96 -6.39
N ILE A 71 -10.28 -2.21 -6.72
CA ILE A 71 -8.98 -2.28 -6.04
C ILE A 71 -8.78 -1.04 -5.17
N ASN A 72 -8.12 -1.22 -4.01
CA ASN A 72 -7.85 -0.14 -3.05
C ASN A 72 -7.07 1.04 -3.67
N VAL A 73 -7.10 2.20 -3.02
CA VAL A 73 -6.52 3.46 -3.52
C VAL A 73 -5.05 3.32 -3.94
N TRP A 74 -4.19 2.79 -3.07
CA TRP A 74 -2.75 2.76 -3.31
C TRP A 74 -2.38 1.80 -4.45
N CYS A 75 -2.92 0.59 -4.40
CA CYS A 75 -2.67 -0.44 -5.41
C CYS A 75 -3.23 -0.02 -6.77
N SER A 76 -4.44 0.55 -6.81
CA SER A 76 -5.05 0.99 -8.07
C SER A 76 -4.35 2.21 -8.66
N ALA A 77 -3.94 3.20 -7.87
CA ALA A 77 -3.22 4.37 -8.39
C ALA A 77 -1.82 3.99 -8.89
N THR A 78 -1.09 3.17 -8.11
CA THR A 78 0.25 2.71 -8.47
C THR A 78 0.22 1.78 -9.68
N GLY A 79 -0.78 0.89 -9.75
CA GLY A 79 -1.00 -0.04 -10.87
C GLY A 79 -1.70 0.57 -12.09
N GLY A 80 -1.98 1.88 -12.12
CA GLY A 80 -2.59 2.55 -13.28
C GLY A 80 -4.08 2.23 -13.52
N LEU A 81 -4.78 1.75 -12.50
CA LEU A 81 -6.21 1.44 -12.54
C LEU A 81 -7.09 2.59 -12.03
N LEU A 82 -6.53 3.47 -11.20
CA LEU A 82 -7.15 4.72 -10.74
C LEU A 82 -6.30 5.90 -11.23
N THR A 83 -6.80 6.61 -12.22
CA THR A 83 -6.04 7.58 -13.01
C THR A 83 -6.70 8.95 -13.06
N ASN A 84 -6.04 9.90 -13.74
CA ASN A 84 -6.62 11.20 -14.09
C ASN A 84 -8.00 11.07 -14.76
N HIS A 85 -8.14 10.09 -15.66
CA HIS A 85 -9.38 9.87 -16.41
C HIS A 85 -10.53 9.52 -15.48
N ASP A 86 -10.30 8.63 -14.51
CA ASP A 86 -11.34 8.16 -13.59
C ASP A 86 -11.86 9.27 -12.67
N VAL A 87 -10.95 10.16 -12.23
CA VAL A 87 -11.31 11.37 -11.46
C VAL A 87 -12.08 12.36 -12.32
N ILE A 88 -11.60 12.67 -13.52
CA ILE A 88 -12.26 13.63 -14.44
C ILE A 88 -13.65 13.11 -14.83
N SER A 89 -13.75 11.81 -15.14
CA SER A 89 -15.00 11.15 -15.50
C SER A 89 -16.03 11.29 -14.38
N VAL A 90 -15.69 10.93 -13.13
CA VAL A 90 -16.64 11.04 -12.03
C VAL A 90 -17.02 12.50 -11.73
N LEU A 91 -16.08 13.46 -11.84
CA LEU A 91 -16.39 14.88 -11.66
C LEU A 91 -17.41 15.39 -12.69
N LYS A 92 -17.24 15.02 -13.97
CA LYS A 92 -18.12 15.48 -15.06
C LYS A 92 -19.48 14.78 -15.06
N THR A 93 -19.51 13.48 -14.75
CA THR A 93 -20.72 12.65 -14.88
C THR A 93 -21.59 12.61 -13.64
N SER A 94 -21.05 12.94 -12.46
CA SER A 94 -21.78 12.86 -11.19
C SER A 94 -22.82 13.95 -10.97
N GLY A 95 -22.78 15.03 -11.74
CA GLY A 95 -23.63 16.21 -11.54
C GLY A 95 -23.23 17.08 -10.34
N ILE A 96 -22.08 16.83 -9.70
CA ILE A 96 -21.60 17.58 -8.53
C ILE A 96 -21.49 19.09 -8.77
N GLU A 97 -21.19 19.50 -10.01
CA GLU A 97 -21.10 20.92 -10.39
C GLU A 97 -22.38 21.72 -10.14
N LYS A 98 -23.54 21.06 -10.16
CA LYS A 98 -24.84 21.71 -9.92
C LYS A 98 -25.19 21.80 -8.43
N LEU A 99 -24.41 21.15 -7.57
CA LEU A 99 -24.71 20.96 -6.15
C LEU A 99 -23.82 21.80 -5.22
N VAL A 100 -22.69 22.32 -5.71
CA VAL A 100 -21.76 23.14 -4.93
C VAL A 100 -21.42 24.43 -5.67
N ASP A 101 -21.15 25.50 -4.91
CA ASP A 101 -20.76 26.82 -5.45
C ASP A 101 -19.24 26.96 -5.65
N HIS A 102 -18.49 25.89 -5.41
CA HIS A 102 -17.05 25.86 -5.53
C HIS A 102 -16.60 24.70 -6.44
N ARG A 103 -15.40 24.82 -7.00
CA ARG A 103 -14.77 23.77 -7.82
C ARG A 103 -13.53 23.22 -7.12
N SER A 104 -13.71 22.62 -5.94
CA SER A 104 -12.62 21.99 -5.19
C SER A 104 -12.95 20.57 -4.74
N VAL A 105 -12.02 19.65 -4.94
CA VAL A 105 -12.15 18.24 -4.57
C VAL A 105 -10.95 17.77 -3.75
N ILE A 106 -11.21 16.98 -2.71
CA ILE A 106 -10.18 16.39 -1.86
C ILE A 106 -10.00 14.93 -2.26
N LEU A 107 -8.79 14.60 -2.72
CA LEU A 107 -8.36 13.26 -3.13
C LEU A 107 -7.62 12.56 -1.98
N PRO A 108 -7.63 11.22 -1.92
CA PRO A 108 -6.78 10.49 -0.99
C PRO A 108 -5.29 10.69 -1.35
N GLN A 109 -4.43 10.93 -0.37
CA GLN A 109 -2.99 11.16 -0.62
C GLN A 109 -2.32 10.02 -1.38
N LEU A 110 -2.68 8.79 -1.03
CA LEU A 110 -2.09 7.58 -1.61
C LEU A 110 -2.39 7.41 -3.10
N ALA A 111 -3.27 8.24 -3.67
CA ALA A 111 -3.56 8.28 -5.10
C ALA A 111 -2.58 9.18 -5.90
N ALA A 112 -1.69 9.91 -5.22
CA ALA A 112 -0.73 10.84 -5.82
C ALA A 112 0.32 10.17 -6.73
N THR A 113 0.40 8.84 -6.72
CA THR A 113 1.24 8.06 -7.64
C THR A 113 0.62 7.97 -9.05
N GLY A 114 -0.71 7.99 -9.15
CA GLY A 114 -1.46 7.79 -10.39
C GLY A 114 -2.15 9.05 -10.94
N ILE A 115 -2.47 10.02 -10.07
CA ILE A 115 -3.27 11.21 -10.41
C ILE A 115 -2.43 12.48 -10.30
N GLU A 116 -2.50 13.35 -11.30
CA GLU A 116 -1.81 14.63 -11.39
C GLU A 116 -2.79 15.80 -11.20
N LEU A 117 -2.61 16.58 -10.14
CA LEU A 117 -3.53 17.67 -9.81
C LEU A 117 -3.67 18.70 -10.94
N ARG A 118 -2.56 19.03 -11.63
CA ARG A 118 -2.54 19.95 -12.78
C ARG A 118 -3.43 19.47 -13.92
N THR A 119 -3.44 18.16 -14.18
CA THR A 119 -4.26 17.56 -15.23
C THR A 119 -5.75 17.65 -14.88
N ILE A 120 -6.11 17.47 -13.61
CA ILE A 120 -7.50 17.63 -13.14
C ILE A 120 -7.96 19.09 -13.33
N LEU A 121 -7.13 20.05 -12.92
CA LEU A 121 -7.44 21.47 -13.08
C LEU A 121 -7.60 21.84 -14.57
N ASN A 122 -6.66 21.45 -15.43
CA ASN A 122 -6.68 21.81 -16.85
C ASN A 122 -7.84 21.16 -17.62
N LYS A 123 -8.22 19.91 -17.29
CA LYS A 123 -9.22 19.15 -18.07
C LYS A 123 -10.65 19.19 -17.50
N ALA A 124 -10.80 19.45 -16.20
CA ALA A 124 -12.09 19.51 -15.52
C ALA A 124 -12.39 20.88 -14.89
N GLY A 125 -11.41 21.78 -14.74
CA GLY A 125 -11.61 23.05 -14.05
C GLY A 125 -11.77 22.92 -12.54
N TRP A 126 -11.40 21.76 -11.97
CA TRP A 126 -11.50 21.48 -10.53
C TRP A 126 -10.14 21.59 -9.85
N ARG A 127 -10.08 22.37 -8.78
CA ARG A 127 -8.90 22.43 -7.90
C ARG A 127 -8.88 21.20 -7.00
N ALA A 128 -8.04 20.25 -7.35
CA ALA A 128 -7.83 19.06 -6.55
C ALA A 128 -6.75 19.28 -5.47
N THR A 129 -6.95 18.72 -4.28
CA THR A 129 -5.97 18.72 -3.18
C THR A 129 -5.85 17.31 -2.60
N PHE A 130 -4.67 16.91 -2.12
CA PHE A 130 -4.51 15.63 -1.43
C PHE A 130 -4.80 15.78 0.06
N GLY A 131 -5.86 15.13 0.54
CA GLY A 131 -6.21 15.00 1.95
C GLY A 131 -5.25 14.07 2.72
N PRO A 132 -5.58 13.69 3.96
CA PRO A 132 -4.73 12.83 4.78
C PRO A 132 -4.57 11.42 4.21
N VAL A 133 -3.57 10.68 4.70
CA VAL A 133 -3.40 9.24 4.43
C VAL A 133 -4.56 8.44 4.99
N TYR A 134 -4.97 8.74 6.24
CA TYR A 134 -6.04 8.04 6.92
C TYR A 134 -7.29 8.92 6.99
N ILE A 135 -8.43 8.34 6.62
CA ILE A 135 -9.70 9.08 6.56
C ILE A 135 -10.16 9.58 7.94
N LYS A 136 -9.77 8.93 9.04
CA LYS A 136 -10.06 9.39 10.42
C LYS A 136 -9.57 10.82 10.70
N ASP A 137 -8.54 11.28 9.98
CA ASP A 137 -7.97 12.60 10.16
C ASP A 137 -8.67 13.69 9.34
N ILE A 138 -9.70 13.35 8.55
CA ILE A 138 -10.33 14.29 7.60
C ILE A 138 -10.97 15.49 8.29
N ARG A 139 -11.57 15.29 9.46
CA ARG A 139 -12.21 16.39 10.23
C ARG A 139 -11.17 17.41 10.66
N ALA A 140 -10.04 16.94 11.19
CA ALA A 140 -8.95 17.79 11.61
C ALA A 140 -8.30 18.49 10.40
N PHE A 141 -8.13 17.78 9.28
CA PHE A 141 -7.65 18.37 8.03
C PHE A 141 -8.54 19.52 7.54
N LEU A 142 -9.86 19.33 7.51
CA LEU A 142 -10.81 20.37 7.07
C LEU A 142 -10.80 21.59 8.00
N ARG A 143 -10.70 21.40 9.33
CA ARG A 143 -10.62 22.51 10.29
C ARG A 143 -9.32 23.32 10.14
N LEU A 144 -8.20 22.65 9.90
CA LEU A 144 -6.88 23.29 9.79
C LEU A 144 -6.64 23.90 8.41
N GLY A 145 -7.35 23.46 7.38
CA GLY A 145 -7.14 23.85 5.98
C GLY A 145 -5.79 23.41 5.38
N LYS A 146 -4.97 22.68 6.15
CA LYS A 146 -3.65 22.18 5.76
C LYS A 146 -3.35 20.84 6.41
N LYS A 147 -2.47 20.07 5.78
CA LYS A 147 -2.04 18.76 6.27
C LYS A 147 -0.92 18.91 7.31
N SER A 148 -1.02 18.17 8.41
CA SER A 148 0.10 18.01 9.33
C SER A 148 1.05 16.90 8.85
N GLN A 149 2.29 16.88 9.35
CA GLN A 149 3.23 15.82 9.00
C GLN A 149 2.68 14.42 9.35
N ARG A 150 2.06 14.27 10.53
CA ARG A 150 1.45 13.00 10.97
C ARG A 150 0.34 12.52 10.02
N MET A 151 -0.49 13.43 9.51
CA MET A 151 -1.54 13.12 8.54
C MET A 151 -0.98 12.64 7.19
N SER A 152 0.29 12.94 6.92
CA SER A 152 0.98 12.61 5.67
C SER A 152 1.70 11.27 5.72
N GLU A 153 1.94 10.72 6.91
CA GLU A 153 2.80 9.54 7.10
C GLU A 153 1.97 8.26 7.37
N VAL A 154 2.30 7.19 6.63
CA VAL A 154 1.74 5.84 6.86
C VAL A 154 2.36 5.24 8.12
N GLN A 155 1.50 4.80 9.04
CA GLN A 155 1.91 4.29 10.36
C GLN A 155 2.10 2.76 10.37
N PHE A 156 1.31 2.02 9.60
CA PHE A 156 1.31 0.55 9.57
C PHE A 156 1.24 -0.07 10.97
N ASP A 157 0.12 0.20 11.64
CA ASP A 157 -0.15 -0.22 13.02
C ASP A 157 -0.43 -1.73 13.15
N ILE A 158 -0.67 -2.19 14.39
CA ILE A 158 -0.91 -3.60 14.68
C ILE A 158 -2.14 -4.14 13.95
N VAL A 159 -3.20 -3.34 13.81
CA VAL A 159 -4.42 -3.77 13.11
C VAL A 159 -4.12 -4.03 11.65
N GLN A 160 -3.39 -3.13 10.99
CA GLN A 160 -3.01 -3.31 9.58
C GLN A 160 -2.09 -4.52 9.37
N ARG A 161 -1.26 -4.88 10.36
CA ARG A 161 -0.41 -6.08 10.30
C ARG A 161 -1.21 -7.36 10.47
N LEU A 162 -2.18 -7.38 11.38
CA LEU A 162 -3.09 -8.51 11.54
C LEU A 162 -3.93 -8.71 10.28
N GLU A 163 -4.39 -7.63 9.64
CA GLU A 163 -5.04 -7.70 8.32
C GLU A 163 -4.12 -8.35 7.28
N MET A 164 -2.81 -8.04 7.28
CA MET A 164 -1.87 -8.63 6.31
C MET A 164 -1.64 -10.10 6.61
N ALA A 165 -1.47 -10.46 7.88
CA ALA A 165 -1.32 -11.85 8.30
C ALA A 165 -2.51 -12.70 7.84
N ALA A 166 -3.74 -12.22 8.07
CA ALA A 166 -4.94 -12.92 7.64
C ALA A 166 -5.06 -12.99 6.11
N ALA A 167 -4.76 -11.89 5.40
CA ALA A 167 -4.79 -11.82 3.94
C ALA A 167 -3.82 -12.78 3.25
N TRP A 168 -2.74 -13.18 3.93
CA TRP A 168 -1.78 -14.19 3.45
C TRP A 168 -2.13 -15.60 3.95
N ALA A 169 -2.46 -15.75 5.23
CA ALA A 169 -2.78 -17.05 5.85
C ALA A 169 -4.00 -17.72 5.22
N PHE A 170 -5.02 -16.95 4.87
CA PHE A 170 -6.27 -17.49 4.36
C PHE A 170 -6.12 -18.10 2.95
N PRO A 171 -5.59 -17.40 1.92
CA PRO A 171 -5.36 -18.01 0.62
C PRO A 171 -4.44 -19.23 0.67
N MET A 172 -3.38 -19.19 1.51
CA MET A 172 -2.50 -20.35 1.70
C MET A 172 -3.26 -21.54 2.27
N SER A 173 -4.14 -21.32 3.25
CA SER A 173 -4.97 -22.38 3.84
C SER A 173 -5.97 -22.95 2.82
N VAL A 174 -6.60 -22.09 2.01
CA VAL A 174 -7.54 -22.50 0.95
C VAL A 174 -6.87 -23.37 -0.10
N VAL A 175 -5.59 -23.10 -0.42
CA VAL A 175 -4.80 -23.91 -1.36
C VAL A 175 -4.28 -25.19 -0.69
N SER A 176 -3.79 -25.12 0.54
CA SER A 176 -3.12 -26.25 1.19
C SER A 176 -4.08 -27.33 1.71
N VAL A 177 -5.28 -26.96 2.16
CA VAL A 177 -6.25 -27.89 2.75
C VAL A 177 -6.75 -28.94 1.76
N PRO A 178 -7.21 -28.59 0.53
CA PRO A 178 -7.64 -29.59 -0.45
C PRO A 178 -6.53 -30.56 -0.87
N ILE A 179 -5.28 -30.10 -0.87
CA ILE A 179 -4.10 -30.93 -1.17
C ILE A 179 -3.85 -31.93 -0.05
N MET A 180 -4.02 -31.52 1.21
CA MET A 180 -3.70 -32.34 2.39
C MET A 180 -4.83 -33.25 2.85
N LEU A 181 -6.09 -32.89 2.56
CA LEU A 181 -7.28 -33.67 2.94
C LEU A 181 -7.24 -35.14 2.49
N PRO A 182 -6.89 -35.50 1.24
CA PRO A 182 -6.83 -36.90 0.82
C PRO A 182 -5.56 -37.62 1.29
N LEU A 183 -4.50 -36.88 1.66
CA LEU A 183 -3.22 -37.46 2.05
C LEU A 183 -3.20 -37.78 3.54
N TRP A 184 -3.46 -36.78 4.40
CA TRP A 184 -3.36 -36.87 5.86
C TRP A 184 -4.38 -35.97 6.56
N PRO A 185 -5.66 -36.38 6.67
CA PRO A 185 -6.72 -35.56 7.28
C PRO A 185 -6.44 -35.18 8.74
N GLN A 186 -5.78 -36.06 9.51
CA GLN A 186 -5.38 -35.81 10.89
C GLN A 186 -4.40 -34.62 11.05
N MET A 187 -3.75 -34.22 9.95
CA MET A 187 -2.72 -33.17 9.94
C MET A 187 -3.26 -31.79 9.54
N LEU A 188 -4.54 -31.69 9.18
CA LEU A 188 -5.15 -30.44 8.70
C LEU A 188 -5.14 -29.33 9.75
N LEU A 189 -5.56 -29.62 10.98
CA LEU A 189 -5.60 -28.63 12.04
C LEU A 189 -4.18 -28.11 12.38
N PRO A 190 -3.16 -28.99 12.62
CA PRO A 190 -1.79 -28.55 12.77
C PRO A 190 -1.27 -27.66 11.62
N LEU A 191 -1.62 -27.99 10.38
CA LEU A 191 -1.18 -27.23 9.20
C LEU A 191 -1.79 -25.82 9.18
N ILE A 192 -3.09 -25.71 9.44
CA ILE A 192 -3.78 -24.42 9.53
C ILE A 192 -3.16 -23.59 10.66
N LEU A 193 -2.97 -24.19 11.84
CA LEU A 193 -2.34 -23.50 12.97
C LEU A 193 -0.92 -23.02 12.64
N LEU A 194 -0.14 -23.82 11.91
CA LEU A 194 1.19 -23.43 11.45
C LEU A 194 1.15 -22.26 10.48
N ILE A 195 0.30 -22.30 9.45
CA ILE A 195 0.16 -21.23 8.45
C ILE A 195 -0.22 -19.91 9.12
N TRP A 196 -1.25 -19.93 9.97
CA TRP A 196 -1.74 -18.75 10.67
C TRP A 196 -0.75 -18.26 11.72
N GLY A 197 -0.16 -19.18 12.49
CA GLY A 197 0.84 -18.88 13.52
C GLY A 197 2.07 -18.21 12.93
N LEU A 198 2.67 -18.79 11.88
CA LEU A 198 3.81 -18.19 11.19
C LEU A 198 3.46 -16.85 10.55
N SER A 199 2.30 -16.73 9.91
CA SER A 199 1.86 -15.46 9.31
C SER A 199 1.73 -14.36 10.37
N LEU A 200 1.03 -14.65 11.48
CA LEU A 200 0.88 -13.71 12.59
C LEU A 200 2.24 -13.33 13.18
N LEU A 201 3.08 -14.33 13.45
CA LEU A 201 4.40 -14.12 14.02
C LEU A 201 5.23 -13.19 13.13
N ILE A 202 5.32 -13.46 11.82
CA ILE A 202 6.08 -12.66 10.86
C ILE A 202 5.57 -11.21 10.79
N PHE A 203 4.27 -10.99 10.63
CA PHE A 203 3.73 -9.64 10.44
C PHE A 203 3.67 -8.82 11.73
N VAL A 204 3.38 -9.43 12.88
CA VAL A 204 3.33 -8.73 14.18
C VAL A 204 4.73 -8.32 14.62
N SER A 205 5.70 -9.23 14.49
CA SER A 205 7.11 -8.98 14.83
C SER A 205 7.84 -8.11 13.81
N PHE A 206 7.20 -7.72 12.71
CA PHE A 206 7.79 -6.92 11.63
C PHE A 206 8.68 -5.76 12.11
N PRO A 207 8.27 -4.89 13.06
CA PRO A 207 9.13 -3.77 13.50
C PRO A 207 10.45 -4.17 14.14
N LEU A 208 10.53 -5.38 14.72
CA LEU A 208 11.71 -5.86 15.42
C LEU A 208 12.85 -6.10 14.44
N TYR A 209 12.53 -6.63 13.25
CA TYR A 209 13.52 -6.96 12.24
C TYR A 209 13.48 -6.07 11.00
N SER A 210 12.46 -5.21 10.84
CA SER A 210 12.31 -4.41 9.62
C SER A 210 13.51 -3.49 9.37
N ARG A 211 14.20 -3.04 10.42
CA ARG A 211 15.42 -2.21 10.31
C ARG A 211 16.60 -2.96 9.68
N TRP A 212 16.63 -4.27 9.79
CA TRP A 212 17.65 -5.15 9.20
C TRP A 212 17.26 -5.65 7.81
N LEU A 213 16.02 -5.38 7.36
CA LEU A 213 15.62 -5.58 5.98
C LEU A 213 16.40 -4.61 5.09
N SER A 214 17.46 -5.13 4.46
CA SER A 214 18.27 -4.38 3.51
C SER A 214 17.67 -4.54 2.12
N PRO A 215 17.35 -3.45 1.40
CA PRO A 215 16.94 -3.55 0.00
C PRO A 215 18.09 -3.98 -0.95
N LYS A 216 19.29 -4.26 -0.44
CA LYS A 216 20.51 -4.59 -1.20
C LYS A 216 20.82 -6.10 -1.30
N GLY A 217 19.88 -7.00 -1.00
CA GLY A 217 20.10 -8.45 -1.08
C GLY A 217 20.46 -8.99 -2.48
N ARG A 218 21.32 -10.02 -2.53
CA ARG A 218 21.68 -10.75 -3.77
C ARG A 218 20.49 -11.59 -4.24
N ARG A 219 20.19 -11.57 -5.55
CA ARG A 219 19.28 -12.53 -6.21
C ARG A 219 19.98 -13.89 -6.30
N VAL A 220 19.32 -14.97 -5.87
CA VAL A 220 19.78 -16.35 -6.11
C VAL A 220 18.64 -17.10 -6.82
N GLY A 221 18.74 -17.23 -8.16
CA GLY A 221 17.74 -17.92 -8.99
C GLY A 221 16.45 -17.12 -9.27
N PHE A 222 15.36 -17.83 -9.63
CA PHE A 222 14.03 -17.27 -9.92
C PHE A 222 13.26 -16.81 -8.67
N ILE A 223 13.78 -17.08 -7.47
CA ILE A 223 13.13 -16.77 -6.20
C ILE A 223 14.02 -15.82 -5.39
N LEU A 224 13.45 -14.70 -4.95
CA LEU A 224 14.18 -13.64 -4.25
C LEU A 224 14.23 -13.92 -2.75
N PHE A 225 15.08 -14.87 -2.34
CA PHE A 225 15.43 -15.03 -0.93
C PHE A 225 16.55 -14.07 -0.55
N ASP A 226 16.20 -12.98 0.15
CA ASP A 226 17.22 -12.09 0.71
C ASP A 226 17.80 -12.71 1.99
N PHE A 227 18.73 -13.66 1.89
CA PHE A 227 19.36 -14.31 3.04
C PHE A 227 20.18 -13.36 3.92
N ARG A 228 20.48 -12.12 3.46
CA ARG A 228 21.23 -11.13 4.27
C ARG A 228 20.32 -10.38 5.25
N ALA A 229 19.01 -10.37 4.97
CA ALA A 229 17.94 -9.93 5.85
C ALA A 229 17.02 -11.08 6.35
N GLY A 230 17.15 -12.25 5.73
CA GLY A 230 16.33 -13.46 5.88
C GLY A 230 16.75 -14.38 7.03
N GLY A 231 17.71 -13.96 7.84
CA GLY A 231 18.03 -14.64 9.09
C GLY A 231 16.82 -14.68 10.03
N TYR A 232 15.99 -13.63 10.09
CA TYR A 232 14.90 -13.60 11.08
C TYR A 232 13.81 -14.68 10.82
N PRO A 233 13.19 -14.78 9.63
CA PRO A 233 12.30 -15.89 9.33
C PRO A 233 12.98 -17.26 9.53
N LEU A 234 14.24 -17.44 9.08
CA LEU A 234 14.98 -18.69 9.26
C LEU A 234 15.29 -19.00 10.73
N VAL A 235 15.52 -18.00 11.58
CA VAL A 235 15.67 -18.13 13.03
C VAL A 235 14.36 -18.57 13.64
N LEU A 236 13.22 -17.97 13.24
CA LEU A 236 11.90 -18.42 13.70
C LEU A 236 11.64 -19.89 13.29
N TRP A 237 12.06 -20.27 12.10
CA TRP A 237 11.97 -21.66 11.63
C TRP A 237 12.91 -22.59 12.39
N GLY A 238 14.14 -22.18 12.67
CA GLY A 238 15.07 -22.93 13.52
C GLY A 238 14.55 -23.14 14.94
N LEU A 239 13.93 -22.11 15.53
CA LEU A 239 13.25 -22.20 16.83
C LEU A 239 12.03 -23.14 16.76
N PHE A 240 11.28 -23.11 15.66
CA PHE A 240 10.18 -24.04 15.42
C PHE A 240 10.68 -25.50 15.35
N LEU A 241 11.77 -25.76 14.61
CA LEU A 241 12.39 -27.09 14.54
C LEU A 241 12.93 -27.53 15.89
N ALA A 242 13.58 -26.65 16.65
CA ALA A 242 14.07 -26.96 17.98
C ALA A 242 12.91 -27.32 18.95
N GLY A 243 11.80 -26.58 18.88
CA GLY A 243 10.59 -26.89 19.63
C GLY A 243 9.97 -28.23 19.22
N LEU A 244 9.94 -28.53 17.93
CA LEU A 244 9.45 -29.81 17.42
C LEU A 244 10.34 -30.98 17.86
N ALA A 245 11.67 -30.82 17.81
CA ALA A 245 12.62 -31.80 18.32
C ALA A 245 12.46 -32.02 19.82
N ALA A 246 12.32 -30.95 20.61
CA ALA A 246 12.07 -31.03 22.04
C ALA A 246 10.76 -31.77 22.36
N TYR A 247 9.69 -31.51 21.60
CA TYR A 247 8.42 -32.24 21.74
C TYR A 247 8.60 -33.75 21.53
N PHE A 248 9.31 -34.17 20.48
CA PHE A 248 9.58 -35.60 20.24
C PHE A 248 10.45 -36.23 21.33
N LEU A 249 11.47 -35.52 21.80
CA LEU A 249 12.34 -35.98 22.89
C LEU A 249 11.58 -36.16 24.21
N LEU A 250 10.65 -35.25 24.51
CA LEU A 250 9.81 -35.30 25.72
C LEU A 250 8.67 -36.33 25.61
N SER A 251 8.21 -36.63 24.40
CA SER A 251 7.11 -37.60 24.17
C SER A 251 7.57 -39.06 24.23
N GLY A 252 8.88 -39.32 24.30
CA GLY A 252 9.44 -40.66 24.44
C GLY A 252 9.45 -41.51 23.16
N GLU A 253 8.66 -41.15 22.14
CA GLU A 253 8.62 -41.83 20.84
C GLU A 253 9.01 -40.88 19.69
N PRO A 254 10.29 -40.83 19.29
CA PRO A 254 10.75 -39.94 18.23
C PRO A 254 10.34 -40.46 16.84
N ASP A 255 9.35 -39.81 16.21
CA ASP A 255 9.03 -40.00 14.79
C ASP A 255 9.84 -39.02 13.92
N TRP A 256 11.02 -39.48 13.49
CA TRP A 256 11.89 -38.71 12.58
C TRP A 256 11.25 -38.43 11.22
N GLY A 257 10.33 -39.29 10.76
CA GLY A 257 9.61 -39.09 9.50
C GLY A 257 8.67 -37.88 9.60
N LEU A 258 7.95 -37.77 10.71
CA LEU A 258 7.08 -36.63 11.01
C LEU A 258 7.89 -35.34 11.18
N PHE A 259 9.03 -35.39 11.88
CA PHE A 259 9.95 -34.25 12.03
C PHE A 259 10.41 -33.71 10.67
N LEU A 260 10.90 -34.57 9.78
CA LEU A 260 11.38 -34.16 8.45
C LEU A 260 10.27 -33.57 7.59
N ARG A 261 9.09 -34.20 7.57
CA ARG A 261 7.92 -33.70 6.83
C ARG A 261 7.52 -32.30 7.28
N TRP A 262 7.40 -32.09 8.58
CA TRP A 262 7.08 -30.76 9.13
C TRP A 262 8.17 -29.74 8.92
N GLY A 263 9.44 -30.15 8.97
CA GLY A 263 10.55 -29.28 8.62
C GLY A 263 10.45 -28.77 7.18
N ILE A 264 10.15 -29.65 6.23
CA ILE A 264 9.99 -29.29 4.81
C ILE A 264 8.73 -28.42 4.60
N ILE A 265 7.58 -28.81 5.17
CA ILE A 265 6.31 -28.05 5.03
C ILE A 265 6.45 -26.65 5.61
N SER A 266 6.97 -26.53 6.83
CA SER A 266 7.18 -25.24 7.48
C SER A 266 8.19 -24.37 6.74
N LEU A 267 9.25 -24.97 6.17
CA LEU A 267 10.20 -24.26 5.33
C LEU A 267 9.50 -23.72 4.08
N PHE A 268 8.72 -24.54 3.36
CA PHE A 268 8.00 -24.11 2.17
C PHE A 268 7.02 -22.96 2.46
N ILE A 269 6.22 -23.05 3.53
CA ILE A 269 5.32 -21.98 3.96
C ILE A 269 6.11 -20.70 4.26
N LEU A 270 7.23 -20.83 4.97
CA LEU A 270 8.09 -19.70 5.30
C LEU A 270 8.66 -19.03 4.06
N LEU A 271 9.13 -19.82 3.09
CA LEU A 271 9.65 -19.31 1.82
C LEU A 271 8.56 -18.58 1.03
N LEU A 272 7.34 -19.12 0.99
CA LEU A 272 6.20 -18.49 0.34
C LEU A 272 5.82 -17.15 0.99
N LEU A 273 5.74 -17.12 2.32
CA LEU A 273 5.50 -15.90 3.11
C LEU A 273 6.60 -14.85 2.95
N SER A 274 7.83 -15.29 2.71
CA SER A 274 9.01 -14.42 2.62
C SER A 274 9.29 -13.89 1.22
N MET A 275 8.60 -14.38 0.18
CA MET A 275 8.89 -14.06 -1.23
C MET A 275 8.84 -12.55 -1.55
N ASP A 276 7.89 -11.80 -0.98
CA ASP A 276 7.89 -10.32 -1.00
C ASP A 276 7.24 -9.72 0.25
N LEU A 277 7.82 -10.05 1.41
CA LEU A 277 7.37 -9.51 2.68
C LEU A 277 7.47 -7.98 2.71
N MET A 278 8.49 -7.39 2.09
CA MET A 278 8.67 -5.95 2.02
C MET A 278 7.56 -5.28 1.20
N GLY A 279 7.23 -5.81 0.02
CA GLY A 279 6.15 -5.30 -0.84
C GLY A 279 4.75 -5.54 -0.27
N SER A 280 4.60 -6.49 0.66
CA SER A 280 3.38 -6.69 1.44
C SER A 280 3.15 -5.59 2.50
N THR A 281 4.14 -4.72 2.74
CA THR A 281 4.02 -3.59 3.66
C THR A 281 4.06 -2.25 2.90
N PRO A 282 3.25 -1.25 3.29
CA PRO A 282 3.25 0.05 2.62
C PRO A 282 4.45 0.93 2.99
N ILE A 283 5.35 0.45 3.85
CA ILE A 283 6.45 1.21 4.45
C ILE A 283 7.84 0.78 3.96
N TYR A 284 7.92 -0.28 3.16
CA TYR A 284 9.15 -0.73 2.51
C TYR A 284 8.99 -0.81 0.98
N LYS A 285 10.12 -0.82 0.29
CA LYS A 285 10.20 -1.05 -1.15
C LYS A 285 9.96 -2.53 -1.43
N SER A 286 9.21 -2.88 -2.47
CA SER A 286 9.11 -4.27 -2.91
C SER A 286 10.48 -4.83 -3.28
N SER A 287 10.73 -6.09 -2.93
CA SER A 287 11.99 -6.77 -3.24
C SER A 287 12.04 -7.28 -4.69
N LEU A 288 10.89 -7.39 -5.39
CA LEU A 288 10.75 -8.12 -6.65
C LEU A 288 11.25 -7.36 -7.90
N HIS A 289 11.46 -6.05 -7.83
CA HIS A 289 11.75 -5.23 -9.00
C HIS A 289 13.19 -4.70 -9.00
N GLU A 290 13.88 -4.77 -10.15
CA GLU A 290 15.26 -4.27 -10.30
C GLU A 290 15.39 -2.77 -10.01
N ASP A 291 14.34 -2.01 -10.34
CA ASP A 291 14.18 -0.58 -10.07
C ASP A 291 14.25 -0.20 -8.59
N ARG A 292 14.21 -1.18 -7.67
CA ARG A 292 14.37 -0.96 -6.21
C ARG A 292 15.69 -0.29 -5.83
N LEU A 293 16.68 -0.35 -6.73
CA LEU A 293 17.98 0.29 -6.54
C LEU A 293 17.96 1.79 -6.83
N PHE A 294 16.91 2.32 -7.47
CA PHE A 294 16.85 3.75 -7.71
C PHE A 294 16.74 4.55 -6.40
N SER A 295 17.35 5.72 -6.43
CA SER A 295 17.21 6.74 -5.40
C SER A 295 16.47 7.93 -5.99
N VAL A 296 15.70 8.64 -5.16
CA VAL A 296 15.12 9.91 -5.59
C VAL A 296 16.22 10.96 -5.53
N ALA A 297 16.50 11.57 -6.67
CA ALA A 297 17.42 12.70 -6.79
C ALA A 297 16.62 14.00 -6.84
N LEU A 298 17.12 15.04 -6.17
CA LEU A 298 16.57 16.40 -6.20
C LEU A 298 17.55 17.33 -6.90
N ASP A 299 17.09 17.99 -7.95
CA ASP A 299 17.78 19.10 -8.59
C ASP A 299 17.46 20.40 -7.86
N GLN A 300 18.48 20.97 -7.21
CA GLN A 300 18.34 22.20 -6.42
C GLN A 300 18.13 23.44 -7.30
N HIS A 301 18.59 23.45 -8.55
CA HIS A 301 18.44 24.59 -9.46
C HIS A 301 17.01 24.69 -10.00
N ARG A 302 16.35 23.55 -10.21
CA ARG A 302 14.95 23.49 -10.64
C ARG A 302 13.96 23.62 -9.47
N CYS A 303 14.38 23.31 -8.25
CA CYS A 303 13.49 23.36 -7.10
C CYS A 303 13.09 24.80 -6.76
N ARG A 304 11.78 25.03 -6.58
CA ARG A 304 11.22 26.31 -6.11
C ARG A 304 10.48 26.20 -4.77
N GLY A 305 10.67 25.08 -4.05
CA GLY A 305 10.11 24.91 -2.71
C GLY A 305 8.58 24.86 -2.63
N ALA A 306 7.89 24.35 -3.67
CA ALA A 306 6.43 24.36 -3.73
C ALA A 306 5.69 23.42 -2.75
N GLY A 307 6.37 22.57 -1.99
CA GLY A 307 5.71 21.77 -0.94
C GLY A 307 5.12 20.43 -1.36
N PHE A 308 4.78 20.22 -2.64
CA PHE A 308 4.09 18.99 -3.07
C PHE A 308 4.81 17.68 -2.68
N CYS A 309 6.14 17.64 -2.75
CA CYS A 309 6.91 16.44 -2.35
C CYS A 309 6.74 16.11 -0.86
N GLN A 310 6.61 17.12 0.00
CA GLN A 310 6.35 16.94 1.42
C GLN A 310 4.89 16.53 1.66
N ASP A 311 3.94 17.10 0.93
CA ASP A 311 2.50 16.83 1.10
C ASP A 311 2.07 15.42 0.69
N VAL A 312 2.80 14.79 -0.24
CA VAL A 312 2.43 13.48 -0.78
C VAL A 312 3.34 12.35 -0.33
N CYS A 313 4.45 12.63 0.35
CA CYS A 313 5.38 11.58 0.77
C CYS A 313 4.83 10.78 1.96
N PRO A 314 4.49 9.49 1.78
CA PRO A 314 3.92 8.66 2.86
C PRO A 314 4.91 8.31 3.96
N ARG A 315 6.19 8.68 3.81
CA ARG A 315 7.29 8.37 4.74
C ARG A 315 7.94 9.62 5.33
N GLY A 316 7.42 10.81 4.98
CA GLY A 316 7.96 12.08 5.49
C GLY A 316 9.44 12.30 5.13
N CYS A 317 9.86 11.93 3.91
CA CYS A 317 11.26 12.02 3.52
C CYS A 317 11.73 13.45 3.20
N PHE A 318 10.81 14.39 2.98
CA PHE A 318 11.11 15.74 2.51
C PHE A 318 10.81 16.78 3.58
N LYS A 319 11.67 17.82 3.63
CA LYS A 319 11.42 19.06 4.36
C LYS A 319 11.61 20.24 3.41
N VAL A 320 10.59 21.09 3.32
CA VAL A 320 10.64 22.31 2.51
C VAL A 320 11.02 23.52 3.34
N ASP A 321 12.07 24.20 2.90
CA ASP A 321 12.48 25.50 3.42
C ASP A 321 11.82 26.59 2.58
N ARG A 322 10.88 27.30 3.19
CA ARG A 322 10.14 28.40 2.53
C ARG A 322 10.98 29.65 2.36
N SER A 323 12.00 29.87 3.19
CA SER A 323 12.88 31.04 3.08
C SER A 323 13.84 30.90 1.90
N ARG A 324 14.38 29.69 1.70
CA ARG A 324 15.30 29.37 0.61
C ARG A 324 14.61 28.89 -0.66
N HIS A 325 13.28 28.83 -0.66
CA HIS A 325 12.46 28.30 -1.75
C HIS A 325 12.98 26.95 -2.29
N THR A 326 13.36 26.04 -1.40
CA THR A 326 13.94 24.74 -1.79
C THR A 326 13.47 23.60 -0.88
N ALA A 327 13.56 22.38 -1.39
CA ALA A 327 13.29 21.17 -0.62
C ALA A 327 14.61 20.48 -0.23
N THR A 328 14.57 19.67 0.81
CA THR A 328 15.68 18.80 1.22
C THR A 328 15.16 17.40 1.48
N ILE A 329 15.96 16.38 1.15
CA ILE A 329 15.64 14.98 1.44
C ILE A 329 16.33 14.58 2.74
N GLN A 330 15.58 14.46 3.83
CA GLN A 330 16.14 14.16 5.15
C GLN A 330 16.23 12.66 5.44
N ARG A 331 15.25 11.87 4.96
CA ARG A 331 15.14 10.43 5.28
C ARG A 331 15.17 9.57 4.02
N VAL A 332 16.26 9.67 3.25
CA VAL A 332 16.42 8.93 1.97
C VAL A 332 16.22 7.42 2.16
N GLN A 333 16.76 6.86 3.25
CA GLN A 333 16.66 5.42 3.56
C GLN A 333 15.22 4.95 3.82
N SER A 334 14.32 5.85 4.22
CA SER A 334 12.91 5.53 4.46
C SER A 334 12.06 5.61 3.19
N CYS A 335 12.63 6.02 2.05
CA CYS A 335 11.89 6.19 0.80
C CYS A 335 11.43 4.84 0.26
N VAL A 336 10.12 4.70 0.00
CA VAL A 336 9.51 3.51 -0.60
C VAL A 336 9.46 3.55 -2.13
N GLN A 337 10.06 4.58 -2.75
CA GLN A 337 10.10 4.78 -4.21
C GLN A 337 8.72 4.75 -4.89
N CYS A 338 7.68 5.25 -4.24
CA CYS A 338 6.34 5.32 -4.84
C CYS A 338 6.20 6.37 -5.96
N GLY A 339 7.21 7.21 -6.21
CA GLY A 339 7.19 8.18 -7.31
C GLY A 339 6.22 9.35 -7.15
N ALA A 340 5.36 9.37 -6.12
CA ALA A 340 4.37 10.44 -5.92
C ALA A 340 5.00 11.84 -5.93
N CYS A 341 6.14 12.02 -5.24
CA CYS A 341 6.84 13.31 -5.21
C CYS A 341 7.33 13.77 -6.60
N ILE A 342 7.66 12.83 -7.50
CA ILE A 342 8.09 13.12 -8.87
C ILE A 342 6.88 13.49 -9.73
N VAL A 343 5.82 12.67 -9.67
CA VAL A 343 4.57 12.91 -10.41
C VAL A 343 4.00 14.30 -10.09
N GLN A 344 4.00 14.69 -8.82
CA GLN A 344 3.40 15.95 -8.36
C GLN A 344 4.30 17.18 -8.45
N CYS A 345 5.60 17.05 -8.75
CA CYS A 345 6.49 18.21 -8.80
C CYS A 345 6.18 19.07 -10.04
N PRO A 346 5.72 20.34 -9.91
CA PRO A 346 5.39 21.16 -11.07
C PRO A 346 6.60 21.70 -11.83
N PHE A 347 7.80 21.61 -11.23
CA PHE A 347 9.07 22.11 -11.80
C PHE A 347 9.99 20.98 -12.28
N ASP A 348 9.54 19.73 -12.18
CA ASP A 348 10.31 18.56 -12.63
C ASP A 348 11.70 18.46 -11.97
N ALA A 349 11.78 18.90 -10.71
CA ALA A 349 13.01 18.94 -9.93
C ALA A 349 13.38 17.58 -9.30
N LEU A 350 12.53 16.55 -9.41
CA LEU A 350 12.73 15.24 -8.77
C LEU A 350 12.74 14.14 -9.83
N SER A 351 13.70 13.22 -9.76
CA SER A 351 13.83 12.09 -10.69
C SER A 351 14.29 10.82 -9.97
N PHE A 352 14.20 9.66 -10.63
CA PHE A 352 14.85 8.44 -10.16
C PHE A 352 16.24 8.30 -10.77
N ARG A 353 17.24 7.93 -9.96
CA ARG A 353 18.61 7.70 -10.40
C ARG A 353 19.14 6.34 -9.95
N SER A 354 19.77 5.61 -10.88
CA SER A 354 20.48 4.34 -10.64
C SER A 354 21.83 4.52 -9.98
N ALA A 355 22.33 3.44 -9.39
CA ALA A 355 23.73 3.33 -9.00
C ALA A 355 24.67 3.54 -10.19
N ASP A 356 24.29 3.04 -11.37
CA ASP A 356 25.07 3.17 -12.62
C ASP A 356 24.87 4.53 -13.32
N GLY A 357 24.28 5.51 -12.65
CA GLY A 357 24.10 6.87 -13.17
C GLY A 357 22.90 7.08 -14.11
N LYS A 358 22.20 6.02 -14.56
CA LYS A 358 20.97 6.14 -15.36
C LYS A 358 19.91 6.96 -14.64
N VAL A 359 19.26 7.90 -15.33
CA VAL A 359 18.20 8.76 -14.78
C VAL A 359 16.88 8.48 -15.51
N ILE A 360 15.82 8.24 -14.74
CA ILE A 360 14.45 8.18 -15.26
C ILE A 360 13.80 9.54 -15.04
N LEU A 361 13.40 10.16 -16.16
CA LEU A 361 12.83 11.49 -16.17
C LEU A 361 11.39 11.52 -15.61
N PRO A 362 10.94 12.66 -15.06
CA PRO A 362 9.59 12.83 -14.53
C PRO A 362 8.48 12.48 -15.52
N GLU A 363 8.66 12.82 -16.80
CA GLU A 363 7.69 12.54 -17.86
C GLU A 363 7.46 11.05 -18.07
N THR A 364 8.53 10.25 -18.05
CA THR A 364 8.44 8.78 -18.12
C THR A 364 7.61 8.24 -16.95
N ILE A 365 7.86 8.75 -15.74
CA ILE A 365 7.13 8.34 -14.53
C ILE A 365 5.67 8.77 -14.61
N ARG A 366 5.34 9.92 -15.19
CA ARG A 366 3.95 10.35 -15.40
C ARG A 366 3.23 9.52 -16.46
N LYS A 367 3.91 9.18 -17.56
CA LYS A 367 3.34 8.45 -18.70
C LYS A 367 3.08 6.99 -18.35
N TYR A 368 4.11 6.30 -17.88
CA TYR A 368 4.03 4.85 -17.61
C TYR A 368 3.53 4.55 -16.21
N LYS A 369 3.47 5.56 -15.32
CA LYS A 369 3.24 5.39 -13.88
C LYS A 369 4.27 4.40 -13.31
N LEU A 370 4.16 4.07 -12.02
CA LEU A 370 4.84 2.88 -11.51
C LEU A 370 4.09 1.63 -11.98
N ASN A 371 3.81 1.48 -13.28
CA ASN A 371 3.23 0.25 -13.79
C ASN A 371 4.21 -0.88 -13.44
N LEU A 372 3.90 -1.62 -12.37
CA LEU A 372 4.66 -2.74 -11.82
C LEU A 372 4.60 -3.94 -12.78
N MET A 373 3.77 -3.85 -13.84
CA MET A 373 3.57 -4.87 -14.86
C MET A 373 4.05 -4.45 -16.25
N GLY A 374 4.63 -3.25 -16.41
CA GLY A 374 5.09 -2.75 -17.71
C GLY A 374 6.61 -2.74 -17.83
N LYS A 375 7.14 -2.99 -19.04
CA LYS A 375 8.54 -2.67 -19.37
C LYS A 375 8.74 -1.16 -19.19
N ARG A 376 9.39 -0.77 -18.09
CA ARG A 376 9.66 0.65 -17.72
C ARG A 376 10.77 1.31 -18.54
N VAL A 377 11.41 0.53 -19.40
CA VAL A 377 12.42 0.98 -20.35
C VAL A 377 11.89 0.59 -21.73
N SER A 378 11.21 1.50 -22.40
CA SER A 378 11.43 1.56 -23.84
C SER A 378 12.86 2.03 -23.98
N GLU A 379 13.74 1.19 -24.54
CA GLU A 379 14.98 1.67 -25.12
C GLU A 379 14.64 2.88 -26.00
N PRO A 380 15.49 3.93 -26.04
CA PRO A 380 15.30 4.98 -27.03
C PRO A 380 15.27 4.32 -28.41
N CYS A 381 14.35 4.80 -29.26
CA CYS A 381 14.11 4.33 -30.62
C CYS A 381 15.38 4.00 -31.40
#